data_AF-A0A0Q4EST3-F1
#
_entry.id   AF-A0A0Q4EST3-F1
#
_cell.length_a   1.000
_cell.length_b   1.000
_cell.length_c   1.000
_cell.angle_alpha   90.00
_cell.angle_beta   90.00
_cell.angle_gamma   90.00
#
_symmetry.space_group_name_H-M   'P 1'
#
loop_
_entity.id
_entity.type
_entity.pdbx_description
1 polymer ?
#
loop_
_entity_poly.entity_id
_entity_poly.type
_entity_poly.pdbx_seq_one_letter_code
_entity_poly.pdbx_strand_id
1 'polypeptide(L)' 'MVTVRFSNETDQAIELMVEPWGAVESIPAGAGFAIHYSPQVDREDTSYAEYHAGMIRFWVEGSDYEVDVDGQPVPT' A
#
# COMPACT_ATOMS: atom_id res chain seq x y z
N MET A 1 7.92 9.29 -8.87
CA MET A 1 7.20 8.20 -8.19
C MET A 1 7.56 8.25 -6.72
N VAL A 2 6.56 8.33 -5.84
CA VAL A 2 6.74 8.21 -4.41
C VAL A 2 6.77 6.72 -4.08
N THR A 3 7.46 6.35 -3.00
CA THR A 3 7.51 4.97 -2.52
C THR A 3 7.37 4.97 -1.01
N VAL A 4 6.32 4.32 -0.53
CA VAL A 4 6.07 4.11 0.90
C VAL A 4 6.32 2.66 1.23
N ARG A 5 7.06 2.39 2.31
CA ARG A 5 7.46 1.04 2.71
C ARG A 5 6.87 0.70 4.06
N PHE A 6 6.44 -0.53 4.18
CA PHE A 6 5.82 -1.09 5.37
C PHE A 6 6.37 -2.48 5.65
N SER A 7 6.22 -2.94 6.89
CA SER A 7 6.50 -4.30 7.32
C SER A 7 5.26 -4.85 8.01
N ASN A 8 4.82 -6.05 7.64
CA ASN A 8 3.86 -6.80 8.43
C ASN A 8 4.59 -7.52 9.56
N GLU A 9 4.80 -6.84 10.68
CA GLU A 9 5.46 -7.42 11.87
C GLU A 9 4.52 -8.28 12.73
N THR A 10 3.32 -8.56 12.23
CA THR A 10 2.37 -9.43 12.93
C THR A 10 2.61 -10.90 12.60
N ASP A 11 2.09 -11.76 13.46
CA ASP A 11 2.18 -13.21 13.35
C ASP A 11 1.15 -13.79 12.36
N GLN A 12 0.39 -12.93 11.66
CA GLN A 12 -0.70 -13.30 10.77
C GLN A 12 -0.65 -12.52 9.46
N ALA A 13 -1.30 -13.05 8.42
CA ALA A 13 -1.52 -12.26 7.20
C ALA A 13 -2.43 -11.07 7.51
N ILE A 14 -2.17 -9.94 6.85
CA ILE A 14 -3.01 -8.74 6.88
C ILE A 14 -3.50 -8.43 5.47
N GLU A 15 -4.57 -7.67 5.37
CA GLU A 15 -5.06 -7.16 4.09
C GLU A 15 -4.52 -5.76 3.84
N LEU A 16 -4.17 -5.44 2.60
CA LEU A 16 -3.83 -4.10 2.13
C LEU A 16 -4.87 -3.67 1.10
N MET A 17 -5.52 -2.55 1.33
CA MET A 17 -6.41 -1.90 0.37
C MET A 17 -5.81 -0.57 -0.06
N VAL A 18 -5.67 -0.36 -1.37
CA VAL A 18 -5.23 0.93 -1.93
C VAL A 18 -6.44 1.69 -2.48
N GLU A 19 -6.74 2.83 -1.89
CA GLU A 19 -7.84 3.71 -2.30
C GLU A 19 -7.34 4.81 -3.24
N PRO A 20 -8.15 5.22 -4.26
CA PRO A 20 -9.58 4.89 -4.44
C PRO A 20 -9.87 3.62 -5.27
N TRP A 21 -8.86 2.87 -5.72
CA TRP A 21 -9.07 1.71 -6.61
C TRP A 21 -9.78 0.53 -5.94
N GLY A 22 -9.59 0.35 -4.62
CA GLY A 22 -10.33 -0.62 -3.83
C GLY A 22 -9.92 -2.08 -4.04
N ALA A 23 -8.83 -2.35 -4.78
CA ALA A 23 -8.23 -3.67 -4.82
C ALA A 23 -7.65 -4.02 -3.44
N VAL A 24 -7.79 -5.29 -3.05
CA VAL A 24 -7.37 -5.81 -1.75
C VAL A 24 -6.36 -6.92 -1.96
N GLU A 25 -5.18 -6.75 -1.35
CA GLU A 25 -4.07 -7.67 -1.43
C GLU A 25 -3.75 -8.29 -0.07
N SER A 26 -3.47 -9.59 -0.05
CA SER A 26 -3.06 -10.28 1.17
C SER A 26 -1.55 -10.14 1.36
N ILE A 27 -1.13 -9.54 2.46
CA ILE A 27 0.27 -9.40 2.86
C ILE A 27 0.61 -10.49 3.88
N PRO A 28 1.53 -11.42 3.57
CA PRO A 28 1.92 -12.48 4.50
C PRO A 28 2.51 -11.96 5.82
N ALA A 29 2.42 -12.77 6.87
CA ALA A 29 3.11 -12.51 8.13
C ALA A 29 4.63 -12.37 7.91
N GLY A 30 5.24 -11.35 8.50
CA GLY A 30 6.68 -11.07 8.38
C GLY A 30 7.12 -10.46 7.05
N ALA A 31 6.22 -10.28 6.07
CA ALA A 31 6.58 -9.74 4.76
C ALA A 31 6.83 -8.23 4.80
N GLY A 32 7.81 -7.77 4.02
CA GLY A 32 7.96 -6.35 3.68
C GLY A 32 7.14 -6.04 2.43
N PHE A 33 6.51 -4.86 2.39
CA PHE A 33 5.80 -4.45 1.19
C PHE A 33 5.97 -2.95 0.91
N ALA A 34 5.84 -2.58 -0.36
CA ALA A 34 5.99 -1.22 -0.81
C ALA A 34 4.83 -0.84 -1.72
N ILE A 35 4.41 0.42 -1.61
CA ILE A 35 3.41 1.03 -2.48
C ILE A 35 4.12 2.13 -3.25
N HIS A 36 4.01 2.07 -4.56
CA HIS A 36 4.58 3.06 -5.47
C HIS A 36 3.45 3.79 -6.17
N TYR A 37 3.52 5.11 -6.27
CA TYR A 37 2.49 5.89 -6.94
C TYR A 37 3.03 7.21 -7.47
N SER A 38 2.33 7.77 -8.45
CA SER A 38 2.59 9.11 -8.97
C SER A 38 1.74 10.12 -8.19
N PRO A 39 2.33 10.97 -7.32
CA PRO A 39 1.59 12.04 -6.67
C PRO A 39 1.20 13.11 -7.69
N GLN A 40 0.26 13.96 -7.29
CA GLN A 40 -0.13 15.12 -8.08
C GLN A 40 1.00 16.16 -8.09
N VAL A 41 1.25 16.78 -9.25
CA VAL A 41 2.42 17.66 -9.45
C VAL A 41 2.22 19.05 -8.81
N ASP A 42 0.98 19.49 -8.66
CA ASP A 42 0.64 20.88 -8.29
C ASP A 42 0.20 21.05 -6.82
N ARG A 43 0.41 20.04 -5.97
CA ARG A 43 0.07 20.08 -4.54
C ARG A 43 0.96 19.16 -3.72
N GLU A 44 0.94 19.38 -2.41
CA GLU A 44 1.59 18.48 -1.46
C GLU A 44 0.92 17.11 -1.45
N ASP A 45 1.71 16.09 -1.13
CA ASP A 45 1.23 14.72 -0.97
C ASP A 45 0.43 14.60 0.33
N THR A 46 -0.85 14.23 0.17
CA THR A 46 -1.81 14.03 1.27
C THR A 46 -2.14 12.55 1.47
N SER A 47 -1.28 11.64 0.99
CA SER A 47 -1.43 10.21 1.24
C SER A 47 -1.39 9.88 2.73
N TYR A 48 -2.15 8.87 3.14
CA TYR A 48 -2.14 8.38 4.51
C TYR A 48 -2.39 6.89 4.59
N ALA A 49 -1.91 6.28 5.67
CA ALA A 49 -2.13 4.89 5.99
C ALA A 49 -2.90 4.79 7.31
N GLU A 50 -3.95 3.98 7.32
CA GLU A 50 -4.69 3.63 8.54
C GLU A 50 -4.70 2.11 8.71
N TYR A 51 -4.46 1.64 9.93
CA TYR A 51 -4.58 0.22 10.28
C TYR A 51 -5.82 -0.01 11.13
N HIS A 52 -6.68 -0.92 10.69
CA HIS A 52 -7.87 -1.33 11.42
C HIS A 52 -8.11 -2.84 11.27
N ALA A 53 -8.15 -3.56 12.40
CA ALA A 53 -8.58 -4.95 12.49
C ALA A 53 -7.94 -5.92 11.47
N GLY A 54 -6.62 -5.83 11.26
CA GLY A 54 -5.91 -6.71 10.31
C GLY A 54 -5.94 -6.22 8.86
N MET A 55 -6.42 -5.01 8.60
CA MET A 55 -6.39 -4.35 7.30
C MET A 55 -5.63 -3.03 7.39
N ILE A 56 -4.77 -2.78 6.41
CA ILE A 56 -4.19 -1.47 6.12
C ILE A 56 -4.99 -0.86 4.97
N ARG A 57 -5.54 0.33 5.20
CA ARG A 57 -6.06 1.19 4.14
C ARG A 57 -5.02 2.24 3.83
N PHE A 58 -4.54 2.21 2.60
CA PHE A 58 -3.65 3.23 2.08
C PHE A 58 -4.41 4.08 1.09
N TRP A 59 -4.67 5.32 1.48
CA TRP A 59 -5.32 6.28 0.59
C TRP A 59 -4.26 7.13 -0.08
N VAL A 60 -4.39 7.29 -1.39
CA VAL A 60 -3.51 8.16 -2.16
C VAL A 60 -4.25 8.90 -3.26
N GLU A 61 -3.93 10.18 -3.39
CA GLU A 61 -4.44 11.02 -4.48
C GLU A 61 -3.53 10.90 -5.70
N GLY A 62 -3.46 9.70 -6.29
CA GLY A 62 -2.62 9.39 -7.45
C GLY A 62 -3.41 9.12 -8.72
N SER A 63 -2.70 9.01 -9.84
CA SER A 63 -3.26 8.51 -11.12
C SER A 63 -3.04 7.01 -11.31
N ASP A 64 -2.04 6.45 -10.63
CA ASP A 64 -1.61 5.07 -10.70
C ASP A 64 -1.07 4.60 -9.35
N TYR A 65 -0.98 3.28 -9.21
CA TYR A 65 -0.23 2.65 -8.13
C TYR A 65 0.31 1.28 -8.56
N GLU A 66 1.43 0.90 -7.95
CA GLU A 66 2.01 -0.44 -8.00
C GLU A 66 2.28 -0.92 -6.58
N VAL A 67 2.19 -2.23 -6.36
CA VAL A 67 2.47 -2.86 -5.06
C VAL A 67 3.54 -3.92 -5.25
N ASP A 68 4.55 -3.90 -4.39
CA ASP A 68 5.56 -4.96 -4.27
C ASP A 68 5.44 -5.64 -2.90
N VAL A 69 5.47 -6.97 -2.86
CA VAL A 69 5.54 -7.77 -1.63
C VAL A 69 6.80 -8.63 -1.69
N ASP A 70 7.69 -8.46 -0.70
CA ASP A 70 9.04 -9.05 -0.65
C ASP A 70 9.83 -8.86 -1.96
N GLY A 71 9.63 -7.71 -2.61
CA GLY A 71 10.26 -7.35 -3.88
C GLY A 71 9.71 -8.09 -5.10
N GLN A 72 8.53 -8.73 -4.99
CA GLN A 72 7.77 -9.26 -6.12
C GLN A 72 6.55 -8.37 -6.40
N PRO A 73 6.35 -7.96 -7.66
CA PRO A 73 5.21 -7.13 -8.03
C PRO A 73 3.92 -7.92 -7.91
N VAL A 74 2.92 -7.28 -7.31
CA VAL A 74 1.55 -7.77 -7.23
C VAL A 74 0.79 -7.26 -8.45
N PRO A 75 0.11 -8.13 -9.21
CA PRO A 75 -0.73 -7.69 -10.32
C PRO A 75 -1.89 -6.85 -9.78
N THR A 76 -1.89 -5.55 -10.09
CA THR A 76 -2.93 -4.58 -9.72
C THR A 76 -4.03 -4.43 -10.77
#